data_AF-A0A8J2XHG9-F1
#
_entry.id   AF-A0A8J2XHG9-F1
#
_cell.length_a   1.000
_cell.length_b   1.000
_cell.length_c   1.000
_cell.angle_alpha   90.00
_cell.angle_beta   90.00
_cell.angle_gamma   90.00
#
_symmetry.space_group_name_H-M   'P 1'
#
loop_
_entity.id
_entity.type
_entity.pdbx_description
1 polymer ?
#
loop_
_entity_poly.entity_id
_entity_poly.type
_entity_poly.pdbx_seq_one_letter_code
_entity_poly.pdbx_strand_id
1 'polypeptide(L)'
;MPSPVWSKGILDADFAIKLGRIKKYKVIEEILPLYIQKIFIHEYVYSNEILIPKSAKDQIDELIKKDRAEIVNEDDISEIGPYALILYEDTIEKLRKAKKREKMAAAGEKLFLLLLRKQQTFHTFYPMSQISKHS
;
A
#
# COMPACT_ATOMS: atom_id res chain seq x y z
N MET A 1 -31.24 15.55 3.42
CA MET A 1 -30.12 14.58 3.45
C MET A 1 -30.06 14.02 4.87
N PRO A 2 -29.95 12.70 5.07
CA PRO A 2 -29.71 12.16 6.40
C PRO A 2 -28.41 12.72 6.97
N SER A 3 -28.37 12.96 8.28
CA SER A 3 -27.14 13.35 8.97
C SER A 3 -26.11 12.21 8.85
N PRO A 4 -24.82 12.52 8.63
CA PRO A 4 -23.76 11.50 8.67
C PRO A 4 -23.85 10.70 9.97
N VAL A 5 -23.67 9.39 9.87
CA VAL A 5 -23.70 8.46 11.02
C VAL A 5 -22.52 8.72 11.95
N TRP A 6 -21.36 9.09 11.37
CA TRP A 6 -20.12 9.34 12.10
C TRP A 6 -19.59 10.75 11.81
N SER A 7 -19.10 11.43 12.84
CA SER A 7 -18.48 12.75 12.72
C SER A 7 -17.09 12.67 12.07
N LYS A 8 -16.32 11.62 12.35
CA LYS A 8 -14.95 11.43 11.90
C LYS A 8 -14.70 9.96 11.55
N GLY A 9 -13.82 9.70 10.59
CA GLY A 9 -13.37 8.35 10.26
C GLY A 9 -12.00 8.36 9.60
N ILE A 10 -11.20 7.32 9.81
CA ILE A 10 -9.88 7.15 9.17
C ILE A 10 -10.06 6.22 7.97
N LEU A 11 -9.52 6.62 6.82
CA LEU A 11 -9.57 5.82 5.60
C LEU A 11 -8.43 4.80 5.57
N ASP A 12 -8.80 3.52 5.62
CA ASP A 12 -7.88 2.40 5.41
C ASP A 12 -7.43 2.31 3.94
N ALA A 13 -6.14 2.03 3.72
CA ALA A 13 -5.53 2.01 2.40
C ALA A 13 -6.09 0.88 1.53
N ASP A 14 -6.18 -0.34 2.07
CA ASP A 14 -6.71 -1.50 1.37
C ASP A 14 -8.17 -1.29 0.98
N PHE A 15 -8.96 -0.69 1.86
CA PHE A 15 -10.34 -0.32 1.59
C PHE A 15 -10.42 0.70 0.46
N ALA A 16 -9.64 1.77 0.50
CA ALA A 16 -9.59 2.78 -0.56
C ALA A 16 -9.19 2.17 -1.92
N ILE A 17 -8.18 1.28 -1.93
CA ILE A 17 -7.74 0.60 -3.16
C ILE A 17 -8.84 -0.30 -3.72
N LYS A 18 -9.53 -1.08 -2.87
CA LYS A 18 -10.64 -1.94 -3.30
C LYS A 18 -11.78 -1.12 -3.88
N LEU A 19 -12.16 -0.02 -3.22
CA LEU A 19 -13.24 0.86 -3.69
C LEU A 19 -12.88 1.60 -4.97
N GLY A 20 -11.64 2.08 -5.10
CA GLY A 20 -11.20 2.78 -6.31
C GLY A 20 -11.12 1.89 -7.55
N ARG A 21 -11.17 0.56 -7.41
CA ARG A 21 -11.27 -0.38 -8.55
C ARG A 21 -12.69 -0.45 -9.11
N ILE A 22 -13.69 0.01 -8.36
CA ILE A 22 -15.09 0.03 -8.78
C ILE A 22 -15.29 1.23 -9.72
N LYS A 23 -15.41 0.96 -11.02
CA LYS A 23 -15.56 2.01 -12.05
C LYS A 23 -16.98 2.58 -12.15
N LYS A 24 -18.00 1.80 -11.73
CA LYS A 24 -19.41 2.14 -11.94
C LYS A 24 -19.87 3.30 -11.05
N TYR A 25 -19.26 3.45 -9.87
CA TYR A 25 -19.66 4.43 -8.87
C TYR A 25 -18.43 5.03 -8.22
N LYS A 26 -18.48 6.33 -7.93
CA LYS A 26 -17.44 6.99 -7.16
C LYS A 26 -17.67 6.79 -5.66
N VAL A 27 -17.46 5.55 -5.20
CA VAL A 27 -17.83 5.16 -3.82
C VAL A 27 -17.14 6.04 -2.77
N ILE A 28 -15.88 6.41 -3.01
CA ILE A 28 -15.12 7.24 -2.07
C ILE A 28 -15.64 8.69 -2.10
N GLU A 29 -15.85 9.26 -3.29
CA GLU A 29 -16.28 10.66 -3.42
C GLU A 29 -17.76 10.90 -3.09
N GLU A 30 -18.65 9.96 -3.44
CA GLU A 30 -20.11 10.18 -3.42
C GLU A 30 -20.84 9.41 -2.33
N ILE A 31 -20.37 8.22 -1.95
CA ILE A 31 -21.08 7.33 -1.03
C ILE A 31 -20.55 7.46 0.39
N LEU A 32 -19.23 7.37 0.59
CA LEU A 32 -18.59 7.49 1.89
C LEU A 32 -19.00 8.78 2.65
N PRO A 33 -19.08 9.96 2.02
CA PRO A 33 -19.49 11.20 2.69
C PRO A 33 -20.95 11.24 3.15
N LEU A 34 -21.79 10.30 2.72
CA LEU A 34 -23.17 10.17 3.23
C LEU A 34 -23.17 9.60 4.66
N TYR A 35 -22.12 8.87 5.03
CA TYR A 35 -22.01 8.22 6.33
C TYR A 35 -21.01 8.92 7.25
N ILE A 36 -19.98 9.56 6.70
CA ILE A 36 -18.88 10.16 7.46
C ILE A 36 -18.78 11.66 7.13
N GLN A 37 -18.78 12.50 8.16
CA GLN A 37 -18.67 13.95 7.98
C GLN A 37 -17.26 14.36 7.53
N LYS A 38 -16.21 13.96 8.27
CA LYS A 38 -14.80 14.25 7.94
C LYS A 38 -13.98 12.95 7.85
N ILE A 39 -13.26 12.78 6.75
CA ILE A 39 -12.40 11.61 6.51
C ILE A 39 -10.94 12.00 6.71
N PHE A 40 -10.24 11.29 7.59
CA PHE A 40 -8.81 11.44 7.79
C PHE A 40 -8.03 10.40 7.02
N ILE A 41 -6.92 10.83 6.44
CA ILE A 41 -6.05 9.97 5.65
C ILE A 41 -4.63 10.21 6.14
N HIS A 42 -3.96 9.15 6.58
CA HIS A 42 -2.59 9.32 7.02
C HIS A 42 -1.68 9.73 5.85
N GLU A 43 -0.77 10.68 6.05
CA GLU A 43 0.16 11.18 5.03
C GLU A 43 0.94 10.07 4.31
N TYR A 44 1.36 9.04 5.04
CA TYR A 44 2.08 7.91 4.47
C TYR A 44 1.18 7.12 3.51
N VAL A 45 -0.06 6.85 3.91
CA VAL A 45 -1.07 6.13 3.12
C VAL A 45 -1.38 6.91 1.84
N TYR A 46 -1.64 8.21 1.96
CA TYR A 46 -1.95 9.07 0.81
C TYR A 46 -0.80 9.15 -0.20
N SER A 47 0.44 9.19 0.29
CA SER A 47 1.63 9.40 -0.54
C SER A 47 2.22 8.12 -1.11
N ASN A 48 2.01 6.96 -0.47
CA ASN A 48 2.72 5.73 -0.82
C ASN A 48 1.82 4.53 -1.11
N GLU A 49 0.61 4.47 -0.55
CA GLU A 49 -0.23 3.26 -0.67
C GLU A 49 -1.36 3.46 -1.68
N ILE A 50 -2.04 4.61 -1.64
CA ILE A 50 -3.15 4.92 -2.55
C ILE A 50 -2.63 5.53 -3.86
N LEU A 51 -1.72 4.82 -4.52
CA LEU A 51 -1.15 5.20 -5.81
C LEU A 51 -1.90 4.54 -6.98
N ILE A 52 -2.40 3.32 -6.76
CA ILE A 52 -3.10 2.53 -7.77
C ILE A 52 -4.31 1.86 -7.11
N PRO A 53 -5.53 2.04 -7.63
CA PRO A 53 -5.86 2.72 -8.89
C PRO A 53 -5.89 4.25 -8.79
N LYS A 54 -5.55 4.93 -9.89
CA LYS A 54 -5.62 6.41 -9.99
C LYS A 54 -6.99 6.96 -9.58
N SER A 55 -8.06 6.24 -9.89
CA SER A 55 -9.43 6.62 -9.50
C SER A 55 -9.63 6.76 -7.99
N ALA A 56 -8.92 5.97 -7.16
CA ALA A 56 -8.97 6.14 -5.71
C ALA A 56 -8.41 7.50 -5.30
N LYS A 57 -7.24 7.84 -5.84
CA LYS A 57 -6.54 9.10 -5.55
C LYS A 57 -7.34 10.31 -6.04
N ASP A 58 -7.84 10.25 -7.29
CA ASP A 58 -8.67 11.33 -7.85
C ASP A 58 -9.92 11.59 -6.99
N GLN A 59 -10.59 10.53 -6.49
CA GLN A 59 -11.75 10.69 -5.60
C GLN A 59 -11.39 11.29 -4.24
N ILE A 60 -10.24 10.92 -3.68
CA ILE A 60 -9.73 11.50 -2.43
C ILE A 60 -9.39 12.98 -2.62
N ASP A 61 -8.73 13.33 -3.71
CA ASP A 61 -8.34 14.71 -4.01
C ASP A 61 -9.58 15.61 -4.13
N GLU A 62 -10.67 15.11 -4.73
CA GLU A 62 -11.95 15.82 -4.77
C GLU A 62 -12.57 16.00 -3.38
N LEU A 63 -12.45 15.01 -2.49
CA LEU A 63 -12.91 15.18 -1.10
C LEU A 63 -12.09 16.22 -0.33
N ILE A 64 -10.77 16.26 -0.53
CA ILE A 64 -9.89 17.26 0.09
C ILE A 64 -10.28 18.65 -0.39
N LYS A 65 -10.47 18.85 -1.70
CA LYS A 65 -10.93 20.13 -2.26
C LYS A 65 -12.27 20.60 -1.69
N LYS A 66 -13.15 19.65 -1.35
CA LYS A 66 -14.48 19.91 -0.75
C LYS A 66 -14.45 20.04 0.78
N ASP A 67 -13.26 20.04 1.39
CA ASP A 67 -13.07 20.03 2.85
C ASP A 67 -13.74 18.82 3.56
N ARG A 68 -13.99 17.74 2.83
CA ARG A 68 -14.59 16.50 3.34
C ARG A 68 -13.55 15.44 3.72
N ALA A 69 -12.32 15.60 3.27
CA ALA A 69 -11.18 14.80 3.70
C ALA A 69 -9.99 15.68 4.09
N GLU A 70 -9.09 15.14 4.91
CA GLU A 70 -7.90 15.83 5.40
C GLU A 70 -6.75 14.83 5.55
N ILE A 71 -5.55 15.28 5.17
CA ILE A 71 -4.33 14.50 5.34
C ILE A 71 -3.78 14.80 6.74
N VAL A 72 -3.53 13.75 7.51
CA VAL A 72 -3.12 13.85 8.92
C VAL A 72 -1.85 13.06 9.21
N ASN A 73 -1.14 13.44 10.25
CA ASN A 73 -0.03 12.71 10.86
C ASN A 73 -0.40 12.22 12.28
N GLU A 74 0.60 11.73 13.00
CA GLU A 74 0.42 11.19 14.36
C GLU A 74 0.05 12.29 15.38
N ASP A 75 0.67 13.47 15.25
CA ASP A 75 0.40 14.62 16.10
C ASP A 75 -1.05 15.08 15.94
N ASP A 76 -1.52 15.20 14.70
CA ASP A 76 -2.91 15.59 14.39
C ASP A 76 -3.94 14.59 14.97
N ILE A 77 -3.64 13.29 14.91
CA ILE A 77 -4.50 12.22 15.44
C ILE A 77 -4.51 12.25 16.98
N SER A 78 -3.38 12.55 17.60
CA SER A 78 -3.25 12.58 19.06
C SER A 78 -4.18 13.63 19.69
N GLU A 79 -4.44 14.74 19.00
CA GLU A 79 -5.37 15.79 19.40
C GLU A 79 -6.84 15.36 19.33
N ILE A 80 -7.17 14.35 18.51
CA ILE A 80 -8.54 13.81 18.39
C ILE A 80 -8.91 13.01 19.65
N GLY A 81 -7.92 12.40 20.30
CA GLY A 81 -8.06 11.74 21.59
C GLY A 81 -7.33 10.40 21.68
N PRO A 82 -7.13 9.89 22.91
CA PRO A 82 -6.26 8.74 23.17
C PRO A 82 -6.71 7.45 22.48
N TYR A 83 -8.02 7.24 22.28
CA TYR A 83 -8.52 6.07 21.55
C TYR A 83 -8.24 6.12 20.04
N ALA A 84 -8.25 7.32 19.44
CA ALA A 84 -7.89 7.48 18.04
C ALA A 84 -6.40 7.21 17.83
N LEU A 85 -5.57 7.65 18.78
CA LEU A 85 -4.14 7.38 18.79
C LEU A 85 -3.85 5.88 18.88
N ILE A 86 -4.51 5.14 19.78
CA ILE A 86 -4.33 3.67 19.90
C ILE A 86 -4.68 2.96 18.59
N LEU A 87 -5.82 3.28 17.97
CA LEU A 87 -6.22 2.66 16.69
C LEU A 87 -5.25 3.00 15.55
N TYR A 88 -4.72 4.23 15.58
CA TYR A 88 -3.75 4.71 14.62
C TYR A 88 -2.39 4.00 14.80
N GLU A 89 -1.86 3.93 16.01
CA GLU A 89 -0.62 3.20 16.35
C GLU A 89 -0.70 1.73 15.92
N ASP A 90 -1.82 1.05 16.21
CA ASP A 90 -2.08 -0.33 15.78
C ASP A 90 -2.04 -0.47 14.25
N THR A 91 -2.56 0.53 13.54
CA THR A 91 -2.56 0.56 12.08
C THR A 91 -1.14 0.76 11.54
N ILE A 92 -0.40 1.75 12.07
CA ILE A 92 0.99 2.01 11.70
C ILE A 92 1.88 0.79 12.00
N GLU A 93 1.70 0.10 13.12
CA GLU A 93 2.50 -1.06 13.47
C GLU A 93 2.27 -2.23 12.49
N LYS A 94 1.02 -2.46 12.08
CA LYS A 94 0.66 -3.45 11.05
C LYS A 94 1.31 -3.11 9.70
N LEU A 95 1.26 -1.85 9.28
CA LEU A 95 1.91 -1.38 8.05
C LEU A 95 3.44 -1.55 8.11
N ARG A 96 4.06 -1.25 9.25
CA ARG A 96 5.51 -1.43 9.47
C ARG A 96 5.91 -2.90 9.35
N LYS A 97 5.11 -3.81 9.91
CA LYS A 97 5.32 -5.27 9.84
C LYS A 97 5.17 -5.78 8.41
N ALA A 98 4.17 -5.30 7.66
CA ALA A 98 3.96 -5.67 6.26
C ALA A 98 5.17 -5.29 5.38
N LYS A 99 5.65 -4.05 5.49
CA LYS A 99 6.88 -3.58 4.80
C LYS A 99 8.10 -4.42 5.08
N LYS A 100 8.30 -4.82 6.34
CA LYS A 100 9.45 -5.67 6.73
C LYS A 100 9.40 -7.01 5.99
N ARG A 101 8.20 -7.60 5.85
CA ARG A 101 8.01 -8.86 5.12
C ARG A 101 8.27 -8.70 3.63
N GLU A 102 7.80 -7.63 2.99
CA GLU A 102 8.09 -7.35 1.57
C GLU A 102 9.58 -7.18 1.30
N LYS A 103 10.30 -6.40 2.13
CA LYS A 103 11.75 -6.24 2.00
C LYS A 103 12.49 -7.57 2.14
N MET A 104 12.06 -8.43 3.07
CA MET A 104 12.66 -9.76 3.25
C MET A 104 12.38 -10.67 2.06
N ALA A 105 11.17 -10.65 1.50
CA ALA A 105 10.81 -11.41 0.30
C ALA A 105 11.64 -10.98 -0.92
N ALA A 106 11.74 -9.67 -1.16
CA ALA A 106 12.54 -9.12 -2.26
C ALA A 106 14.05 -9.44 -2.12
N ALA A 107 14.58 -9.41 -0.89
CA ALA A 107 15.96 -9.81 -0.63
C ALA A 107 16.19 -11.31 -0.88
N GLY A 108 15.24 -12.16 -0.48
CA GLY A 108 15.28 -13.61 -0.73
C GLY A 108 15.27 -13.94 -2.22
N GLU A 109 14.39 -13.31 -2.99
CA GLU A 109 14.32 -13.50 -4.44
C GLU A 109 15.62 -13.07 -5.14
N LYS A 110 16.19 -11.92 -4.74
CA LYS A 110 17.47 -11.43 -5.27
C LYS A 110 18.62 -12.40 -4.97
N LEU A 111 18.65 -12.99 -3.77
CA LEU A 111 19.65 -13.99 -3.40
C LEU A 111 19.48 -15.28 -4.21
N PHE A 112 18.24 -15.73 -4.41
CA PHE A 112 17.94 -16.91 -5.22
C PHE A 112 18.37 -16.74 -6.68
N LEU A 113 18.06 -15.59 -7.30
CA LEU A 113 18.51 -15.26 -8.66
C LEU A 113 20.03 -15.19 -8.77
N LEU A 114 20.72 -14.65 -7.74
CA LEU A 114 22.18 -14.63 -7.68
C LEU A 114 22.76 -16.05 -7.62
N LEU A 115 22.15 -16.95 -6.85
CA LEU A 115 22.56 -18.35 -6.74
C LEU A 115 22.36 -19.11 -8.06
N LEU A 116 21.22 -18.93 -8.73
CA LEU A 116 20.96 -19.52 -10.05
C LEU A 116 21.97 -19.04 -11.11
N ARG A 117 22.29 -17.74 -11.12
CA ARG A 117 23.29 -17.18 -12.04
C ARG A 117 24.69 -17.78 -11.81
N LYS A 118 25.07 -18.01 -10.55
CA LYS A 118 26.33 -18.68 -10.21
C LYS A 118 26.38 -20.15 -10.67
N GLN A 119 25.27 -20.88 -10.60
CA GLN A 119 25.21 -22.26 -11.09
C GLN A 119 25.33 -22.37 -12.62
N GLN A 120 24.75 -21.43 -13.37
CA GLN A 120 24.88 -21.41 -14.83
C GLN A 120 26.31 -21.10 -15.30
N THR A 121 27.05 -20.25 -14.59
CA THR A 121 28.47 -19.98 -14.90
C THR A 121 29.41 -21.17 -14.64
N PHE A 122 29.02 -22.14 -13.80
CA PHE A 122 29.82 -23.35 -13.57
C PHE A 122 29.69 -24.38 -14.69
N HIS A 123 28.59 -24.38 -15.46
CA HIS A 123 28.38 -25.34 -16.55
C HIS A 123 28.99 -24.94 -17.90
N THR A 124 29.52 -23.73 -18.05
CA THR A 124 30.17 -23.26 -19.31
C THR A 124 31.69 -23.45 -19.36
N PHE A 125 32.30 -24.14 -18.38
CA PHE A 125 33.74 -24.43 -18.34
C PHE A 125 34.02 -25.95 -18.31
N TYR A 126 33.66 -26.66 -19.37
CA TYR A 126 34.31 -27.92 -19.73
C TYR A 126 34.61 -27.91 -21.24
N PRO A 127 35.87 -27.70 -21.67
CA PRO A 127 36.24 -27.98 -23.06
C PRO A 127 36.19 -29.49 -23.30
N MET A 128 35.25 -29.93 -24.14
CA MET A 128 35.24 -31.24 -24.78
C MET A 128 36.42 -31.32 -25.76
N SER A 129 37.57 -31.73 -25.26
CA SER A 129 38.63 -32.30 -26.08
C SER A 129 39.19 -33.49 -25.35
N GLN A 130 38.79 -34.70 -25.78
CA GLN A 130 39.62 -35.89 -26.01
C GLN A 130 38.73 -37.00 -26.61
N ILE A 131 38.45 -36.89 -27.92
CA ILE A 131 38.24 -38.08 -28.76
C ILE A 131 39.34 -38.03 -29.81
N SER A 132 40.38 -38.82 -29.59
CA SER A 132 41.37 -39.19 -30.60
C SER A 132 42.17 -40.38 -30.07
N LYS A 133 42.51 -41.29 -30.99
CA LYS A 133 43.30 -42.53 -30.89
C LYS A 133 42.44 -43.79 -30.68
N HIS A 134 42.53 -44.84 -31.49
CA HIS A 134 43.40 -45.16 -32.64
C HIS A 134 42.73 -46.24 -33.48
N SER A 135 43.14 -46.32 -34.75
CA SER A 135 43.02 -47.47 -35.63
C SER A 135 43.58 -48.76 -35.02
#